data_AF-A0A7R9B968-F1
#
_entry.id   AF-A0A7R9B968-F1
#
_cell.length_a   1.000
_cell.length_b   1.000
_cell.length_c   1.000
_cell.angle_alpha   90.00
_cell.angle_beta   90.00
_cell.angle_gamma   90.00
#
_symmetry.space_group_name_H-M   'P 1'
#
loop_
_entity.id
_entity.type
_entity.pdbx_description
1 polymer ?
#
loop_
_entity_poly.entity_id
_entity_poly.type
_entity_poly.pdbx_seq_one_letter_code
_entity_poly.pdbx_strand_id
1 'polypeptide(L)'
;MASVDMSCPGSPVMFGVNSTACKTTVLLLALHAGSVLDANVDLTAKKSDITTFRGAFELVMRQHYPSMVGRIAIKLVSCPSICTEGLGVLSSLSPYSFDVSPSCMDVPHVTHDSIPIGAIPLFATSSPEYQDSVSRVIGAANSVYQEFIKSDEGQGFTGQICFVGKSSLLAS
;
A
#
# COMPACT_ATOMS: atom_id res chain seq x y z
N MET A 1 22.94 68.42 24.00
CA MET A 1 23.73 68.43 22.75
C MET A 1 24.12 67.00 22.43
N ALA A 2 23.74 66.53 21.23
CA ALA A 2 24.07 65.27 20.53
C ALA A 2 23.74 63.95 21.28
N SER A 3 22.73 63.15 20.92
CA SER A 3 22.40 62.53 19.61
C SER A 3 23.55 61.72 19.01
N VAL A 4 23.44 60.40 19.07
CA VAL A 4 23.51 59.53 17.89
C VAL A 4 22.83 58.19 18.19
N ASP A 5 21.63 58.03 17.63
CA ASP A 5 21.04 56.75 17.27
C ASP A 5 21.99 56.02 16.31
N MET A 6 22.34 54.78 16.62
CA MET A 6 23.01 53.88 15.69
C MET A 6 22.09 52.68 15.42
N SER A 7 20.99 52.94 14.72
CA SER A 7 20.13 51.91 14.16
C SER A 7 20.90 51.18 13.06
N CYS A 8 21.20 49.89 13.28
CA CYS A 8 21.75 49.02 12.25
C CYS A 8 20.64 48.67 11.24
N PRO A 9 20.76 49.01 9.95
CA PRO A 9 19.80 48.56 8.94
C PRO A 9 20.15 47.14 8.50
N GLY A 10 19.14 46.27 8.48
CA GLY A 10 19.24 44.96 7.84
C GLY A 10 19.36 43.76 8.78
N SER A 11 18.53 43.68 9.82
CA SER A 11 18.06 42.35 10.20
C SER A 11 17.18 41.86 9.04
N PRO A 12 17.49 40.74 8.35
CA PRO A 12 16.43 40.07 7.63
C PRO A 12 15.37 39.77 8.68
N VAL A 13 14.20 40.39 8.52
CA VAL A 13 13.00 39.95 9.22
C VAL A 13 12.85 38.51 8.75
N MET A 14 13.32 37.58 9.58
CA MET A 14 13.08 36.18 9.40
C MET A 14 11.57 36.10 9.49
N PHE A 15 10.91 36.11 8.32
CA PHE A 15 9.53 35.70 8.23
C PHE A 15 9.52 34.37 8.97
N GLY A 16 8.87 34.38 10.13
CA GLY A 16 8.66 33.21 10.94
C GLY A 16 7.81 32.26 10.13
N VAL A 17 8.44 31.53 9.22
CA VAL A 17 7.99 30.22 8.82
C VAL A 17 8.21 29.40 10.08
N ASN A 18 7.24 29.45 10.98
CA ASN A 18 6.99 28.37 11.91
C ASN A 18 6.64 27.15 11.04
N SER A 19 7.63 26.58 10.36
CA SER A 19 7.55 25.20 9.90
C SER A 19 7.69 24.39 11.19
N THR A 20 6.58 24.26 11.91
CA THR A 20 6.47 23.25 12.95
C THR A 20 6.78 21.94 12.24
N ALA A 21 7.93 21.35 12.57
CA ALA A 21 8.34 20.09 11.97
C ALA A 21 7.21 19.07 12.09
N CYS A 22 6.87 18.41 10.97
CA CYS A 22 5.81 17.41 10.94
C CYS A 22 6.08 16.34 12.00
N LYS A 23 5.07 16.01 12.81
CA LYS A 23 5.18 14.95 13.83
C LYS A 23 5.33 13.57 13.19
N THR A 24 4.82 13.41 11.97
CA THR A 24 4.96 12.20 11.18
C THR A 24 6.39 12.09 10.66
N THR A 25 7.06 11.00 11.01
CA THR A 25 8.43 10.69 10.57
C THR A 25 8.49 9.57 9.54
N VAL A 26 7.42 8.78 9.43
CA VAL A 26 7.29 7.70 8.44
C VAL A 26 5.89 7.75 7.82
N LEU A 27 5.84 7.75 6.49
CA LEU A 27 4.63 7.53 5.71
C LEU A 27 4.65 6.12 5.14
N LEU A 28 3.70 5.29 5.57
CA LEU A 28 3.50 3.94 5.06
C LEU A 28 2.43 3.97 3.96
N LEU A 29 2.84 3.72 2.72
CA LEU A 29 1.96 3.57 1.58
C LEU A 29 1.58 2.09 1.42
N ALA A 30 0.37 1.75 1.88
CA ALA A 30 -0.18 0.41 1.77
C ALA A 30 -0.76 0.20 0.36
N LEU A 31 -0.07 -0.59 -0.45
CA LEU A 31 -0.49 -1.01 -1.78
C LEU A 31 -1.57 -2.09 -1.67
N HIS A 32 -2.71 -1.86 -2.29
CA HIS A 32 -3.82 -2.81 -2.28
C HIS A 32 -4.42 -2.98 -3.67
N ALA A 33 -4.41 -4.20 -4.18
CA ALA A 33 -4.89 -4.54 -5.51
C ALA A 33 -6.28 -5.20 -5.56
N GLY A 34 -7.01 -5.24 -4.44
CA GLY A 34 -8.19 -6.09 -4.31
C GLY A 34 -7.82 -7.55 -4.04
N SER A 35 -8.79 -8.37 -3.64
CA SER A 35 -8.62 -9.82 -3.51
C SER A 35 -8.97 -10.49 -4.84
N VAL A 36 -8.08 -11.32 -5.37
CA VAL A 36 -8.30 -12.04 -6.63
C VAL A 36 -9.38 -13.13 -6.49
N LEU A 37 -9.51 -13.70 -5.29
CA LEU A 37 -10.46 -14.78 -5.00
C LEU A 37 -11.90 -14.30 -4.83
N ASP A 38 -12.12 -12.99 -4.87
CA ASP A 38 -13.33 -12.35 -4.35
C ASP A 38 -14.01 -11.48 -5.40
N ALA A 39 -14.03 -11.96 -6.65
CA ALA A 39 -14.62 -11.26 -7.80
C ALA A 39 -16.14 -10.94 -7.63
N ASN A 40 -16.78 -11.43 -6.56
CA ASN A 40 -18.21 -11.24 -6.29
C ASN A 40 -18.53 -10.66 -4.90
N VAL A 41 -17.55 -10.25 -4.08
CA VAL A 41 -17.82 -9.74 -2.72
C VAL A 41 -17.49 -8.26 -2.58
N ASP A 42 -18.58 -7.50 -2.55
CA ASP A 42 -18.87 -6.31 -1.78
C ASP A 42 -17.71 -5.41 -1.29
N LEU A 43 -17.77 -4.12 -1.65
CA LEU A 43 -16.84 -3.03 -1.24
C LEU A 43 -16.54 -2.99 0.28
N THR A 44 -17.43 -3.59 1.07
CA THR A 44 -17.38 -3.76 2.52
C THR A 44 -16.21 -4.64 2.99
N ALA A 45 -15.91 -5.75 2.30
CA ALA A 45 -14.80 -6.64 2.65
C ALA A 45 -13.44 -5.97 2.38
N LYS A 46 -13.35 -5.21 1.27
CA LYS A 46 -12.17 -4.42 0.88
C LYS A 46 -11.74 -3.41 1.94
N LYS A 47 -12.69 -2.75 2.60
CA LYS A 47 -12.44 -1.77 3.68
C LYS A 47 -12.04 -2.44 5.01
N SER A 48 -12.48 -3.69 5.22
CA SER A 48 -12.22 -4.46 6.44
C SER A 48 -10.75 -4.84 6.60
N ASP A 49 -10.10 -5.34 5.54
CA ASP A 49 -8.69 -5.75 5.56
C ASP A 49 -7.74 -4.64 6.00
N ILE A 50 -7.95 -3.44 5.47
CA ILE A 50 -7.06 -2.29 5.73
C ILE A 50 -7.30 -1.73 7.12
N THR A 51 -8.56 -1.69 7.57
CA THR A 51 -8.91 -1.31 8.94
C THR A 51 -8.27 -2.29 9.93
N THR A 52 -8.28 -3.57 9.59
CA THR A 52 -7.64 -4.64 10.38
C THR A 52 -6.12 -4.48 10.40
N PHE A 53 -5.48 -4.25 9.24
CA PHE A 53 -4.05 -3.99 9.17
C PHE A 53 -3.64 -2.78 10.01
N ARG A 54 -4.35 -1.65 9.85
CA ARG A 54 -4.10 -0.44 10.63
C ARG A 54 -4.29 -0.70 12.12
N GLY A 55 -5.37 -1.37 12.52
CA GLY A 55 -5.64 -1.70 13.91
C GLY A 55 -4.56 -2.59 14.51
N ALA A 56 -4.19 -3.68 13.84
CA ALA A 56 -3.13 -4.58 14.27
C ALA A 56 -1.78 -3.86 14.36
N PHE A 57 -1.45 -3.03 13.37
CA PHE A 57 -0.21 -2.26 13.35
C PHE A 57 -0.17 -1.25 14.52
N GLU A 58 -1.26 -0.54 14.78
CA GLU A 58 -1.37 0.36 15.93
C GLU A 58 -1.24 -0.37 17.27
N LEU A 59 -1.79 -1.57 17.40
CA LEU A 59 -1.64 -2.40 18.62
C LEU A 59 -0.19 -2.81 18.84
N VAL A 60 0.47 -3.34 17.81
CA VAL A 60 1.89 -3.72 17.87
C VAL A 60 2.77 -2.52 18.20
N MET A 61 2.51 -1.37 17.60
CA MET A 61 3.22 -0.13 17.93
C MET A 61 3.03 0.27 19.40
N ARG A 62 1.78 0.28 19.90
CA ARG A 62 1.51 0.65 21.30
C ARG A 62 2.18 -0.30 22.29
N GLN A 63 2.24 -1.59 21.98
CA GLN A 63 2.77 -2.60 22.88
C GLN A 63 4.31 -2.72 22.85
N HIS A 64 4.92 -2.61 21.67
CA HIS A 64 6.35 -2.91 21.48
C HIS A 64 7.19 -1.70 21.05
N TYR A 65 6.57 -0.68 20.46
CA TYR A 65 7.27 0.50 19.91
C TYR A 65 6.59 1.82 20.31
N PRO A 66 6.40 2.11 21.62
CA PRO A 66 5.60 3.23 22.09
C PRO A 66 6.11 4.60 21.60
N SER A 67 7.42 4.72 21.32
CA SER A 67 8.03 5.95 20.77
C SER A 67 7.62 6.27 19.32
N MET A 68 7.06 5.30 18.59
CA MET A 68 6.61 5.45 17.20
C MET A 68 5.13 5.82 17.08
N VAL A 69 4.37 5.75 18.19
CA VAL A 69 2.95 6.09 18.20
C VAL A 69 2.78 7.57 17.82
N GLY A 70 1.92 7.84 16.85
CA GLY A 70 1.68 9.19 16.32
C GLY A 70 2.79 9.74 15.42
N ARG A 71 3.82 8.93 15.11
CA ARG A 71 4.89 9.28 14.17
C ARG A 71 4.83 8.53 12.84
N ILE A 72 3.90 7.59 12.71
CA ILE A 72 3.67 6.81 11.49
C ILE A 72 2.27 7.12 10.96
N ALA A 73 2.20 7.62 9.73
CA ALA A 73 0.96 7.75 8.99
C ALA A 73 0.82 6.57 8.03
N ILE A 74 -0.39 6.01 7.91
CA ILE A 74 -0.68 4.93 6.95
C ILE A 74 -1.68 5.46 5.93
N LYS A 75 -1.32 5.43 4.64
CA LYS A 75 -2.19 5.82 3.53
C LYS A 75 -2.33 4.69 2.53
N LEU A 76 -3.53 4.59 1.97
CA LEU A 76 -3.88 3.53 1.02
C LEU A 76 -3.58 3.98 -0.40
N VAL A 77 -2.96 3.10 -1.19
CA VAL A 77 -2.78 3.27 -2.62
C VAL A 77 -3.54 2.18 -3.36
N SER A 78 -4.54 2.59 -4.14
CA SER A 78 -5.27 1.67 -5.01
C SER A 78 -4.38 1.21 -6.15
N CYS A 79 -4.27 -0.11 -6.34
CA CYS A 79 -3.46 -0.73 -7.37
C CYS A 79 -4.35 -1.56 -8.32
N PRO A 80 -4.01 -1.68 -9.61
CA PRO A 80 -4.61 -2.67 -10.49
C PRO A 80 -4.26 -4.10 -10.05
N SER A 81 -5.17 -5.05 -10.30
CA SER A 81 -4.94 -6.46 -9.99
C SER A 81 -4.20 -7.19 -11.11
N ILE A 82 -2.88 -7.04 -11.14
CA ILE A 82 -2.01 -7.65 -12.16
C ILE A 82 -2.01 -9.18 -12.05
N CYS A 83 -2.26 -9.71 -10.86
CA CYS A 83 -2.22 -11.15 -10.60
C CYS A 83 -3.52 -11.89 -10.97
N THR A 84 -4.62 -11.18 -11.25
CA THR A 84 -5.91 -11.82 -11.53
C THR A 84 -5.88 -12.70 -12.76
N GLU A 85 -5.29 -12.20 -13.84
CA GLU A 85 -5.19 -12.94 -15.09
C GLU A 85 -4.30 -14.17 -14.94
N GLY A 86 -3.11 -14.02 -14.33
CA GLY A 86 -2.21 -15.13 -14.06
C GLY A 86 -2.85 -16.22 -13.19
N LEU A 87 -3.61 -15.84 -12.16
CA LEU A 87 -4.34 -16.82 -11.35
C LEU A 87 -5.47 -17.50 -12.15
N GLY A 88 -6.17 -16.76 -13.02
CA GLY A 88 -7.20 -17.30 -13.89
C GLY A 88 -6.67 -18.36 -14.86
N VAL A 89 -5.52 -18.10 -15.48
CA VAL A 89 -4.81 -19.06 -16.34
C VAL A 89 -4.38 -20.30 -15.56
N LEU A 90 -3.78 -20.12 -14.38
CA LEU A 90 -3.38 -21.27 -13.56
C LEU A 90 -4.58 -22.09 -13.06
N SER A 91 -5.71 -21.44 -12.82
CA SER A 91 -6.94 -22.11 -12.39
C SER A 91 -7.59 -22.90 -13.53
N SER A 92 -7.53 -22.42 -14.77
CA SER A 92 -8.07 -23.15 -15.94
C SER A 92 -7.21 -24.35 -16.35
N LEU A 93 -5.94 -24.36 -15.96
CA LEU A 93 -5.02 -25.47 -16.16
C LEU A 93 -5.14 -26.56 -15.06
N SER A 94 -5.86 -26.28 -13.96
CA SER A 94 -6.14 -27.26 -12.93
C SER A 94 -7.23 -28.23 -13.42
N PRO A 95 -7.00 -29.56 -13.42
CA PRO A 95 -8.02 -30.55 -13.77
C PRO A 95 -9.21 -30.57 -12.79
N TYR A 96 -9.11 -29.85 -11.67
CA TYR A 96 -10.19 -29.59 -10.72
C TYR A 96 -10.44 -28.07 -10.65
N SER A 97 -11.44 -27.61 -11.38
CA SER A 97 -12.04 -26.28 -11.21
C SER A 97 -12.88 -26.27 -9.93
N PHE A 98 -13.10 -25.10 -9.32
CA PHE A 98 -13.86 -24.90 -8.06
C PHE A 98 -15.33 -25.37 -8.05
N ASP A 99 -15.81 -26.04 -9.10
CA ASP A 99 -17.21 -26.43 -9.30
C ASP A 99 -17.36 -27.85 -9.87
N VAL A 100 -16.85 -28.86 -9.14
CA VAL A 100 -17.11 -30.27 -9.50
C VAL A 100 -17.80 -30.96 -8.32
N SER A 101 -19.11 -31.20 -8.49
CA SER A 101 -19.94 -32.00 -7.59
C SER A 101 -19.43 -33.46 -7.48
N PRO A 102 -19.49 -34.10 -6.30
CA PRO A 102 -19.03 -35.47 -6.12
C PRO A 102 -20.11 -36.43 -6.63
N SER A 103 -20.09 -36.73 -7.93
CA SER A 103 -21.00 -37.74 -8.49
C SER A 103 -20.33 -38.61 -9.54
N CYS A 104 -19.30 -39.36 -9.14
CA CYS A 104 -19.09 -40.73 -9.59
C CYS A 104 -18.01 -41.39 -8.74
N MET A 105 -18.31 -42.59 -8.29
CA MET A 105 -17.44 -43.45 -7.48
C MET A 105 -16.41 -44.06 -8.41
N ASP A 106 -15.23 -43.44 -8.50
CA ASP A 106 -13.92 -44.06 -8.78
C ASP A 106 -12.90 -42.94 -9.02
N VAL A 107 -12.19 -42.52 -7.97
CA VAL A 107 -11.11 -41.52 -8.09
C VAL A 107 -9.79 -42.16 -7.66
N PRO A 108 -8.79 -42.31 -8.55
CA PRO A 108 -7.44 -42.70 -8.15
C PRO A 108 -6.84 -41.58 -7.31
N HIS A 109 -6.04 -41.94 -6.29
CA HIS A 109 -5.32 -41.06 -5.35
C HIS A 109 -5.29 -39.58 -5.77
N VAL A 110 -6.11 -38.76 -5.11
CA VAL A 110 -6.20 -37.31 -5.32
C VAL A 110 -4.81 -36.71 -5.06
N THR A 111 -4.06 -36.44 -6.11
CA THR A 111 -2.86 -35.61 -6.04
C THR A 111 -3.35 -34.20 -5.71
N HIS A 112 -2.88 -33.65 -4.59
CA HIS A 112 -2.99 -32.22 -4.30
C HIS A 112 -2.17 -31.46 -5.36
N ASP A 113 -2.67 -31.33 -6.58
CA ASP A 113 -2.13 -30.41 -7.57
C ASP A 113 -2.55 -28.99 -7.15
N SER A 114 -1.88 -28.47 -6.12
CA SER A 114 -2.00 -27.08 -5.74
C SER A 114 -1.60 -26.22 -6.94
N ILE A 115 -2.45 -25.28 -7.31
CA ILE A 115 -2.14 -24.22 -8.27
C ILE A 115 -0.71 -23.71 -7.99
N PRO A 116 0.20 -23.64 -8.97
CA PRO A 116 1.57 -23.20 -8.74
C PRO A 116 1.58 -21.68 -8.51
N ILE A 117 1.24 -21.27 -7.29
CA ILE A 117 1.14 -19.86 -6.85
C ILE A 117 2.46 -19.11 -7.12
N GLY A 118 3.60 -19.81 -7.08
CA GLY A 118 4.91 -19.27 -7.44
C GLY A 118 5.08 -18.86 -8.91
N ALA A 119 4.19 -19.31 -9.81
CA ALA A 119 4.21 -18.91 -11.22
C ALA A 119 3.44 -17.61 -11.48
N ILE A 120 2.59 -17.15 -10.54
CA ILE A 120 1.77 -15.94 -10.71
C ILE A 120 2.62 -14.70 -11.06
N PRO A 121 3.77 -14.44 -10.42
CA PRO A 121 4.64 -13.32 -10.81
C PRO A 121 5.15 -13.42 -12.24
N LEU A 122 5.42 -14.62 -12.75
CA LEU A 122 5.87 -14.82 -14.13
C LEU A 122 4.77 -14.43 -15.12
N PHE A 123 3.53 -14.86 -14.87
CA PHE A 123 2.39 -14.46 -15.70
C PHE A 123 2.13 -12.94 -15.60
N ALA A 124 2.17 -12.40 -14.39
CA ALA A 124 1.95 -10.98 -14.13
C ALA A 124 2.98 -10.10 -14.86
N THR A 125 4.27 -10.46 -14.84
CA THR A 125 5.35 -9.70 -15.48
C THR A 125 5.44 -9.91 -16.99
N SER A 126 4.91 -11.04 -17.49
CA SER A 126 4.85 -11.33 -18.94
C SER A 126 3.64 -10.70 -19.63
N SER A 127 2.66 -10.18 -18.87
CA SER A 127 1.51 -9.47 -19.44
C SER A 127 1.96 -8.17 -20.13
N PRO A 128 1.46 -7.88 -21.34
CA PRO A 128 1.77 -6.63 -22.04
C PRO A 128 1.28 -5.39 -21.27
N GLU A 129 0.27 -5.53 -20.40
CA GLU A 129 -0.29 -4.47 -19.55
C GLU A 129 0.52 -4.22 -18.27
N TYR A 130 1.58 -5.00 -18.01
CA TYR A 130 2.38 -4.87 -16.80
C TYR A 130 2.96 -3.45 -16.63
N GLN A 131 3.56 -2.89 -17.68
CA GLN A 131 4.18 -1.56 -17.65
C GLN A 131 3.15 -0.45 -17.38
N ASP A 132 1.98 -0.53 -18.00
CA ASP A 132 0.88 0.41 -17.75
C ASP A 132 0.34 0.28 -16.33
N SER A 133 0.28 -0.94 -15.81
CA SER A 133 -0.15 -1.22 -14.45
C SER A 133 0.83 -0.66 -13.41
N VAL A 134 2.14 -0.82 -13.62
CA VAL A 134 3.19 -0.18 -12.81
C VAL A 134 3.06 1.34 -12.85
N SER A 135 2.89 1.91 -14.05
CA SER A 135 2.74 3.37 -14.23
C SER A 135 1.51 3.91 -13.47
N ARG A 136 0.39 3.18 -13.48
CA ARG A 136 -0.81 3.51 -12.71
C ARG A 136 -0.57 3.45 -11.19
N VAL A 137 0.16 2.44 -10.69
CA VAL A 137 0.52 2.36 -9.26
C VAL A 137 1.38 3.55 -8.85
N ILE A 138 2.39 3.90 -9.65
CA ILE A 138 3.25 5.06 -9.39
C ILE A 138 2.43 6.34 -9.35
N GLY A 139 1.56 6.56 -10.34
CA GLY A 139 0.67 7.72 -10.40
C GLY A 139 -0.27 7.81 -9.19
N ALA A 140 -0.84 6.68 -8.78
CA ALA A 140 -1.69 6.60 -7.59
C ALA A 140 -0.92 6.89 -6.30
N ALA A 141 0.27 6.30 -6.12
CA ALA A 141 1.12 6.53 -4.96
C ALA A 141 1.53 8.01 -4.85
N ASN A 142 1.92 8.62 -5.97
CA ASN A 142 2.26 10.04 -6.02
C ASN A 142 1.06 10.91 -5.66
N SER A 143 -0.14 10.58 -6.16
CA SER A 143 -1.37 11.32 -5.83
C SER A 143 -1.68 11.28 -4.33
N VAL A 144 -1.55 10.10 -3.72
CA VAL A 144 -1.77 9.92 -2.27
C VAL A 144 -0.72 10.65 -1.43
N TYR A 145 0.55 10.62 -1.85
CA TYR A 145 1.60 11.40 -1.22
C TYR A 145 1.32 12.91 -1.30
N GLN A 146 0.92 13.41 -2.47
CA GLN A 146 0.58 14.83 -2.68
C GLN A 146 -0.61 15.28 -1.84
N GLU A 147 -1.60 14.41 -1.64
CA GLU A 147 -2.72 14.67 -0.72
C GLU A 147 -2.25 14.70 0.73
N PHE A 148 -1.41 13.73 1.13
CA PHE A 148 -0.88 13.65 2.49
C PHE A 148 -0.10 14.89 2.91
N ILE A 149 0.83 15.38 2.07
CA ILE A 149 1.64 16.57 2.41
C ILE A 149 0.84 17.87 2.49
N LYS A 150 -0.38 17.88 1.92
CA LYS A 150 -1.33 18.99 2.02
C LYS A 150 -2.27 18.88 3.22
N SER A 151 -2.33 17.71 3.87
CA SER A 151 -3.15 17.46 5.06
C SER A 151 -2.46 17.97 6.33
N ASP A 152 -3.24 18.18 7.39
CA ASP A 152 -2.72 18.56 8.72
C ASP A 152 -1.71 17.53 9.28
N GLU A 153 -1.87 16.25 8.92
CA GLU A 153 -1.00 15.15 9.37
C GLU A 153 0.38 15.17 8.66
N GLY A 154 0.44 15.69 7.44
CA GLY A 154 1.63 15.64 6.57
C GLY A 154 2.22 16.99 6.20
N GLN A 155 1.63 18.10 6.63
CA GLN A 155 2.18 19.43 6.38
C GLN A 155 3.61 19.53 6.94
N GLY A 156 4.56 19.90 6.09
CA GLY A 156 5.98 19.97 6.46
C GLY A 156 6.68 18.61 6.61
N PHE A 157 6.09 17.54 6.07
CA PHE A 157 6.69 16.19 6.12
C PHE A 157 8.00 16.13 5.35
N THR A 158 9.03 15.60 6.02
CA THR A 158 10.38 15.36 5.48
C THR A 158 10.91 13.99 5.89
N GLY A 159 10.00 13.09 6.27
CA GLY A 159 10.30 11.76 6.80
C GLY A 159 10.49 10.70 5.71
N GLN A 160 10.57 9.45 6.16
CA GLN A 160 10.76 8.29 5.28
C GLN A 160 9.43 7.84 4.66
N ILE A 161 9.47 7.40 3.41
CA ILE A 161 8.32 6.81 2.72
C ILE A 161 8.60 5.32 2.53
N CYS A 162 7.69 4.48 3.01
CA CYS A 162 7.81 3.02 2.94
C CYS A 162 6.59 2.44 2.24
N PHE A 163 6.80 1.50 1.31
CA PHE A 163 5.73 0.79 0.64
C PHE A 163 5.49 -0.56 1.32
N VAL A 164 4.21 -0.91 1.50
CA VAL A 164 3.81 -2.23 2.01
C VAL A 164 2.75 -2.79 1.09
N GLY A 165 2.99 -3.99 0.55
CA GLY A 165 2.02 -4.74 -0.25
C GLY A 165 1.82 -6.13 0.32
N LYS A 166 0.70 -6.78 0.00
CA LYS A 166 0.56 -8.23 0.19
C LYS A 166 1.61 -8.93 -0.67
N SER A 167 2.14 -10.07 -0.23
CA SER A 167 3.22 -10.81 -0.90
C SER A 167 2.91 -11.18 -2.36
N SER A 168 1.63 -11.29 -2.75
CA SER A 168 1.23 -11.45 -4.15
C SER A 168 1.53 -10.23 -5.04
N LEU A 169 1.75 -9.04 -4.47
CA LEU A 169 2.12 -7.81 -5.18
C LEU A 169 3.63 -7.51 -5.16
N LEU A 170 4.40 -8.16 -4.29
CA LEU A 170 5.81 -7.85 -4.04
C LEU A 170 6.77 -9.03 -4.28
N ALA A 171 6.28 -10.15 -4.80
CA ALA A 171 7.15 -11.22 -5.28
C ALA A 171 7.73 -10.85 -6.65
N SER A 172 8.73 -9.98 -6.67
CA SER A 172 9.73 -9.82 -7.75
C SER A 172 11.01 -9.27 -7.14
#